data_AF-A0A4V6NGN9-F1
#
_entry.id   AF-A0A4V6NGN9-F1
#
_cell.length_a   1.000
_cell.length_b   1.000
_cell.length_c   1.000
_cell.angle_alpha   90.00
_cell.angle_beta   90.00
_cell.angle_gamma   90.00
#
_symmetry.space_group_name_H-M   'P 1'
#
loop_
_entity.id
_entity.type
_entity.pdbx_description
1 polymer ?
#
loop_
_entity_poly.entity_id
_entity_poly.type
_entity_poly.pdbx_seq_one_letter_code
_entity_poly.pdbx_strand_id
1 'polypeptide(L)'
;MEEKYFIWNSSIGELVSGYKEESDFYTCTLCGRKFKKGSIFTINENLYDAFGAVNEHRAAEHGFTVDYILEQNPSFSGISEVQQQILKLMSEGKNDKVISQSIGIAQSTVRNHRFKLREKEKQAKVFLALMDSLEEKTNRSINQADIGIIEELHTSATMIDDRYNITDVEREKTIRAYMDENGSVKQFPAKEKKKIIVLREIANNFKPEQEYSEVEVNRILERIYDDFSTIRRALIEYGFMDRSADCSVYRVRG
;
A
#
# COMPACT_ATOMS: atom_id res chain seq x y z
N MET A 1 5.80 2.98 -0.16
CA MET A 1 5.04 2.02 0.69
C MET A 1 4.30 2.76 1.79
N GLU A 2 4.88 3.82 2.33
CA GLU A 2 4.19 4.84 3.14
C GLU A 2 2.95 5.46 2.46
N GLU A 3 3.02 5.73 1.15
CA GLU A 3 1.95 6.38 0.38
C GLU A 3 0.56 5.71 0.50
N LYS A 4 0.51 4.37 0.52
CA LYS A 4 -0.76 3.62 0.60
C LYS A 4 -1.36 3.67 2.01
N TYR A 5 -0.52 3.69 3.04
CA TYR A 5 -0.94 3.78 4.43
C TYR A 5 -1.69 5.09 4.70
N PHE A 6 -1.22 6.20 4.13
CA PHE A 6 -1.89 7.49 4.29
C PHE A 6 -3.25 7.52 3.61
N ILE A 7 -3.40 6.90 2.43
CA ILE A 7 -4.68 6.84 1.73
C ILE A 7 -5.71 6.03 2.51
N TRP A 8 -5.34 4.86 3.04
CA TRP A 8 -6.28 3.99 3.74
C TRP A 8 -6.69 4.49 5.12
N ASN A 9 -5.84 5.29 5.77
CA ASN A 9 -6.13 5.90 7.07
C ASN A 9 -6.73 7.31 6.98
N SER A 10 -7.10 7.75 5.78
CA SER A 10 -7.76 9.05 5.55
C SER A 10 -9.26 8.87 5.40
N SER A 11 -10.03 9.79 5.96
CA SER A 11 -11.47 9.88 5.71
C SER A 11 -11.75 10.19 4.23
N ILE A 12 -12.98 9.90 3.78
CA ILE A 12 -13.40 10.18 2.39
C ILE A 12 -13.19 11.66 2.04
N GLY A 13 -13.48 12.57 2.98
CA GLY A 13 -13.29 14.01 2.78
C GLY A 13 -11.83 14.39 2.57
N GLU A 14 -10.93 13.84 3.38
CA GLU A 14 -9.47 14.08 3.30
C GLU A 14 -8.84 13.48 2.04
N LEU A 15 -9.39 12.37 1.53
CA LEU A 15 -8.97 11.81 0.25
C LEU A 15 -9.39 12.70 -0.92
N VAL A 16 -10.64 13.14 -0.94
CA VAL A 16 -11.14 14.04 -1.99
C VAL A 16 -10.41 15.38 -1.97
N SER A 17 -10.17 15.95 -0.79
CA SER A 17 -9.35 17.16 -0.65
C SER A 17 -7.87 16.90 -0.86
N GLY A 18 -7.41 15.64 -0.83
CA GLY A 18 -6.03 15.18 -0.96
C GLY A 18 -5.06 15.65 0.13
N TYR A 19 -5.58 16.20 1.23
CA TYR A 19 -4.82 16.56 2.41
C TYR A 19 -5.64 16.34 3.68
N LYS A 20 -4.93 16.07 4.77
CA LYS A 20 -5.44 16.02 6.14
C LYS A 20 -4.97 17.24 6.90
N GLU A 21 -5.88 17.88 7.62
CA GLU A 21 -5.58 19.01 8.48
C GLU A 21 -5.46 18.55 9.93
N GLU A 22 -4.32 18.80 10.55
CA GLU A 22 -4.03 18.52 11.95
C GLU A 22 -3.79 19.83 12.71
N SER A 23 -3.59 19.77 14.03
CA SER A 23 -3.37 20.96 14.87
C SER A 23 -2.21 21.82 14.36
N ASP A 24 -1.10 21.18 14.02
CA ASP A 24 0.17 21.84 13.72
C ASP A 24 0.63 21.66 12.27
N PHE A 25 -0.03 20.80 11.49
CA PHE A 25 0.39 20.42 10.15
C PHE A 25 -0.78 20.31 9.18
N TYR A 26 -0.49 20.53 7.90
CA TYR A 26 -1.22 19.90 6.80
C TYR A 26 -0.40 18.72 6.30
N THR A 27 -1.05 17.57 6.11
CA THR A 27 -0.39 16.34 5.66
C THR A 27 -1.00 15.94 4.32
N CYS A 28 -0.18 15.74 3.28
CA CYS A 28 -0.68 15.20 2.02
C CYS A 28 -1.14 13.75 2.23
N THR A 29 -2.37 13.42 1.83
CA THR A 29 -2.90 12.06 2.01
C THR A 29 -2.37 11.07 0.99
N LEU A 30 -1.74 11.55 -0.08
CA LEU A 30 -1.21 10.72 -1.17
C LEU A 30 0.21 10.25 -0.91
N CYS A 31 1.07 11.08 -0.30
CA CYS A 31 2.46 10.76 -0.03
C CYS A 31 2.91 10.93 1.43
N GLY A 32 2.06 11.47 2.31
CA GLY A 32 2.38 11.66 3.73
C GLY A 32 3.22 12.90 4.06
N ARG A 33 3.60 13.71 3.07
CA ARG A 33 4.43 14.91 3.30
C ARG A 33 3.71 15.91 4.21
N LYS A 34 4.42 16.41 5.22
CA LYS A 34 3.89 17.33 6.24
C LYS A 34 4.34 18.77 6.03
N PHE A 35 3.42 19.70 6.22
CA PHE A 35 3.60 21.14 6.07
C PHE A 35 3.21 21.82 7.38
N LYS A 36 4.21 22.30 8.13
CA LYS A 36 4.01 22.90 9.46
C LYS A 36 3.30 24.26 9.37
N LYS A 37 2.18 24.40 10.08
CA LYS A 37 1.44 25.67 10.21
C LYS A 37 2.33 26.74 10.84
N GLY A 38 2.15 27.99 10.41
CA GLY A 38 2.99 29.13 10.82
C GLY A 38 4.38 29.18 10.15
N SER A 39 4.75 28.21 9.32
CA SER A 39 5.93 28.28 8.47
C SER A 39 5.58 28.84 7.09
N ILE A 40 6.54 29.50 6.45
CA ILE A 40 6.44 29.95 5.05
C ILE A 40 7.31 29.05 4.19
N PHE A 41 6.74 28.55 3.10
CA PHE A 41 7.37 27.66 2.16
C PHE A 41 7.64 28.40 0.85
N THR A 42 8.84 28.24 0.29
CA THR A 42 9.18 28.76 -1.04
C THR A 42 9.05 27.64 -2.06
N ILE A 43 8.12 27.78 -3.01
CA ILE A 43 7.88 26.81 -4.08
C ILE A 43 7.79 27.58 -5.39
N ASN A 44 8.61 27.22 -6.39
CA ASN A 44 8.68 27.90 -7.68
C ASN A 44 8.76 29.44 -7.56
N GLU A 45 9.66 29.92 -6.69
CA GLU A 45 9.89 31.35 -6.42
C GLU A 45 8.73 32.10 -5.73
N ASN A 46 7.60 31.43 -5.48
CA ASN A 46 6.47 31.98 -4.74
C ASN A 46 6.49 31.54 -3.26
N LEU A 47 5.96 32.41 -2.39
CA LEU A 47 5.84 32.16 -0.96
C LEU A 47 4.43 31.72 -0.61
N TYR A 48 4.31 30.58 0.05
CA TYR A 48 3.04 30.01 0.50
C TYR A 48 3.06 29.78 2.01
N ASP A 49 1.89 29.92 2.63
CA ASP A 49 1.67 29.34 3.97
C ASP A 49 1.54 27.81 3.87
N ALA A 50 1.39 27.13 5.00
CA ALA A 50 1.29 25.67 5.02
C ALA A 50 0.13 25.10 4.19
N PHE A 51 -1.00 25.82 4.12
CA PHE A 51 -2.16 25.42 3.33
C PHE A 51 -1.92 25.59 1.83
N GLY A 52 -1.34 26.71 1.42
CA GLY A 52 -0.92 26.92 0.03
C GLY A 52 0.15 25.91 -0.38
N ALA A 53 1.11 25.64 0.51
CA ALA A 53 2.20 24.72 0.24
C ALA A 53 1.73 23.27 0.01
N VAL A 54 0.78 22.77 0.80
CA VAL A 54 0.23 21.42 0.58
C VAL A 54 -0.56 21.35 -0.73
N ASN A 55 -1.29 22.40 -1.10
CA ASN A 55 -2.05 22.41 -2.36
C ASN A 55 -1.13 22.51 -3.58
N GLU A 56 -0.11 23.35 -3.52
CA GLU A 56 0.89 23.48 -4.59
C GLU A 56 1.66 22.16 -4.77
N HIS A 57 2.10 21.55 -3.66
CA HIS A 57 2.74 20.24 -3.68
C HIS A 57 1.85 19.16 -4.33
N ARG A 58 0.56 19.10 -3.95
CA ARG A 58 -0.38 18.14 -4.54
C ARG A 58 -0.52 18.35 -6.03
N ALA A 59 -0.75 19.59 -6.47
CA ALA A 59 -0.90 19.90 -7.88
C ALA A 59 0.36 19.54 -8.69
N ALA A 60 1.55 19.81 -8.15
CA ALA A 60 2.82 19.56 -8.82
C ALA A 60 3.23 18.08 -8.85
N GLU A 61 3.07 17.35 -7.75
CA GLU A 61 3.59 15.99 -7.60
C GLU A 61 2.55 14.90 -7.89
N HIS A 62 1.25 15.21 -7.73
CA HIS A 62 0.19 14.19 -7.76
C HIS A 62 -1.01 14.55 -8.64
N GLY A 63 -1.12 15.81 -9.09
CA GLY A 63 -2.29 16.29 -9.81
C GLY A 63 -3.57 16.23 -8.97
N PHE A 64 -4.69 15.85 -9.59
CA PHE A 64 -5.93 15.60 -8.88
C PHE A 64 -5.95 14.20 -8.26
N THR A 65 -6.57 14.06 -7.09
CA THR A 65 -6.72 12.77 -6.40
C THR A 65 -7.28 11.67 -7.32
N VAL A 66 -8.25 12.01 -8.19
CA VAL A 66 -8.85 11.04 -9.11
C VAL A 66 -7.82 10.48 -10.10
N ASP A 67 -6.94 11.32 -10.62
CA ASP A 67 -5.93 10.90 -11.58
C ASP A 67 -4.87 10.05 -10.87
N TYR A 68 -4.43 10.48 -9.69
CA TYR A 68 -3.51 9.71 -8.85
C TYR A 68 -4.03 8.30 -8.54
N ILE A 69 -5.29 8.17 -8.11
CA ILE A 69 -5.91 6.86 -7.79
C ILE A 69 -6.06 6.01 -9.06
N LEU A 70 -6.41 6.62 -10.19
CA LEU A 70 -6.59 5.92 -11.47
C LEU A 70 -5.25 5.56 -12.15
N GLU A 71 -4.11 6.01 -11.64
CA GLU A 71 -2.79 5.57 -12.07
C GLU A 71 -2.25 4.40 -11.24
N GLN A 72 -2.87 4.11 -10.09
CA GLN A 72 -2.51 2.95 -9.27
C GLN A 72 -2.97 1.63 -9.90
N ASN A 73 -2.42 0.51 -9.42
CA ASN A 73 -2.85 -0.83 -9.86
C ASN A 73 -4.37 -1.03 -9.58
N PRO A 74 -5.15 -1.68 -10.46
CA PRO A 74 -6.58 -1.93 -10.26
C PRO A 74 -6.93 -2.59 -8.91
N SER A 75 -6.03 -3.40 -8.35
CA SER A 75 -6.19 -4.02 -7.02
C SER A 75 -6.33 -3.00 -5.89
N PHE A 76 -5.81 -1.78 -6.08
CA PHE A 76 -5.84 -0.70 -5.11
C PHE A 76 -7.25 -0.17 -4.84
N SER A 77 -8.07 -0.02 -5.89
CA SER A 77 -9.45 0.49 -5.79
C SER A 77 -10.52 -0.60 -5.98
N GLY A 78 -10.09 -1.84 -6.21
CA GLY A 78 -10.98 -3.00 -6.38
C GLY A 78 -11.88 -2.90 -7.61
N ILE A 79 -11.49 -2.12 -8.63
CA ILE A 79 -12.18 -2.02 -9.92
C ILE A 79 -11.38 -2.80 -10.98
N SER A 80 -12.04 -3.22 -12.06
CA SER A 80 -11.34 -3.88 -13.18
C SER A 80 -10.58 -2.87 -14.05
N GLU A 81 -9.59 -3.35 -14.81
CA GLU A 81 -8.83 -2.51 -15.77
C GLU A 81 -9.76 -1.74 -16.73
N VAL A 82 -10.79 -2.40 -17.26
CA VAL A 82 -11.78 -1.77 -18.13
C VAL A 82 -12.54 -0.66 -17.41
N GLN A 83 -12.92 -0.85 -16.15
CA GLN A 83 -13.59 0.18 -15.35
C GLN A 83 -12.66 1.37 -15.07
N GLN A 84 -11.38 1.12 -14.81
CA GLN A 84 -10.36 2.15 -14.61
C GLN A 84 -10.15 3.01 -15.86
N GLN A 85 -10.06 2.39 -17.04
CA GLN A 85 -9.99 3.10 -18.32
C GLN A 85 -11.23 3.98 -18.57
N ILE A 86 -12.43 3.45 -18.28
CA ILE A 86 -13.68 4.22 -18.39
C ILE A 86 -13.66 5.43 -17.45
N LEU A 87 -13.27 5.23 -16.18
CA LEU A 87 -13.21 6.30 -15.18
C LEU A 87 -12.17 7.37 -15.53
N LYS A 88 -11.03 6.99 -16.14
CA LYS A 88 -10.02 7.94 -16.63
C LYS A 88 -10.57 8.85 -17.73
N LEU A 89 -11.21 8.27 -18.74
CA LEU A 89 -11.83 9.09 -19.79
C LEU A 89 -13.02 9.91 -19.24
N MET A 90 -13.68 9.46 -18.18
CA MET A 90 -14.69 10.25 -17.47
C MET A 90 -14.09 11.43 -16.71
N SER A 91 -12.93 11.28 -16.04
CA SER A 91 -12.26 12.39 -15.35
C SER A 91 -11.81 13.47 -16.33
N GLU A 92 -11.41 13.07 -17.55
CA GLU A 92 -11.12 13.97 -18.67
C GLU A 92 -12.37 14.62 -19.32
N GLY A 93 -13.58 14.34 -18.81
CA GLY A 93 -14.83 14.90 -19.32
C GLY A 93 -15.31 14.31 -20.66
N LYS A 94 -14.80 13.14 -21.08
CA LYS A 94 -15.22 12.52 -22.35
C LYS A 94 -16.65 11.98 -22.25
N ASN A 95 -17.39 12.10 -23.35
CA ASN A 95 -18.73 11.53 -23.48
C ASN A 95 -18.70 10.05 -23.89
N ASP A 96 -19.84 9.36 -23.77
CA ASP A 96 -19.93 7.91 -24.01
C ASP A 96 -19.50 7.48 -25.42
N LYS A 97 -19.69 8.34 -26.43
CA LYS A 97 -19.27 8.05 -27.80
C LYS A 97 -17.75 8.00 -27.89
N VAL A 98 -17.06 8.99 -27.32
CA VAL A 98 -15.60 9.03 -27.31
C VAL A 98 -15.02 7.90 -26.46
N ILE A 99 -15.61 7.59 -25.31
CA ILE A 99 -15.19 6.48 -24.45
C ILE A 99 -15.30 5.14 -25.19
N SER A 100 -16.46 4.90 -25.82
CA SER A 100 -16.73 3.71 -26.62
C SER A 100 -15.67 3.52 -27.72
N GLN A 101 -15.34 4.58 -28.45
CA GLN A 101 -14.33 4.55 -29.52
C GLN A 101 -12.91 4.33 -28.99
N SER A 102 -12.55 4.95 -27.86
CA SER A 102 -11.20 4.87 -27.30
C SER A 102 -10.88 3.50 -26.71
N ILE A 103 -11.87 2.84 -26.09
CA ILE A 103 -11.70 1.53 -25.43
C ILE A 103 -12.04 0.37 -26.39
N GLY A 104 -12.81 0.63 -27.46
CA GLY A 104 -13.23 -0.41 -28.40
C GLY A 104 -14.43 -1.24 -27.92
N ILE A 105 -15.30 -0.67 -27.08
CA ILE A 105 -16.52 -1.32 -26.58
C ILE A 105 -17.78 -0.58 -27.05
N ALA A 106 -18.94 -1.25 -27.09
CA ALA A 106 -20.18 -0.61 -27.47
C ALA A 106 -20.59 0.51 -26.49
N GLN A 107 -21.22 1.58 -27.00
CA GLN A 107 -21.70 2.70 -26.18
C GLN A 107 -22.73 2.26 -25.12
N SER A 108 -23.54 1.24 -25.41
CA SER A 108 -24.45 0.60 -24.45
C SER A 108 -23.69 -0.06 -23.30
N THR A 109 -22.54 -0.69 -23.59
CA THR A 109 -21.64 -1.26 -22.58
C THR A 109 -21.05 -0.18 -21.68
N VAL A 110 -20.62 0.96 -22.24
CA VAL A 110 -20.14 2.12 -21.45
C VAL A 110 -21.21 2.60 -20.48
N ARG A 111 -22.45 2.78 -20.97
CA ARG A 111 -23.59 3.19 -20.14
C ARG A 111 -23.86 2.20 -19.00
N ASN A 112 -23.81 0.90 -19.29
CA ASN A 112 -23.97 -0.15 -18.29
C ASN A 112 -22.85 -0.10 -17.23
N HIS A 113 -21.59 0.11 -17.62
CA HIS A 113 -20.49 0.29 -16.68
C HIS A 113 -20.70 1.50 -15.77
N ARG A 114 -21.06 2.67 -16.33
CA ARG A 114 -21.38 3.87 -15.54
C ARG A 114 -22.46 3.60 -14.51
N PHE A 115 -23.55 2.94 -14.92
CA PHE A 115 -24.64 2.57 -14.03
C PHE A 115 -24.16 1.66 -12.89
N LYS A 116 -23.46 0.57 -13.22
CA LYS A 116 -22.92 -0.37 -12.22
C LYS A 116 -21.92 0.27 -11.26
N LEU A 117 -21.09 1.20 -11.75
CA LEU A 117 -20.14 1.94 -10.91
C LEU A 117 -20.88 2.85 -9.90
N ARG A 118 -21.95 3.52 -10.33
CA ARG A 118 -22.81 4.31 -9.42
C ARG A 118 -23.54 3.44 -8.40
N GLU A 119 -24.00 2.26 -8.78
CA GLU A 119 -24.59 1.31 -7.82
C GLU A 119 -23.53 0.82 -6.82
N LYS A 120 -22.31 0.52 -7.29
CA LYS A 120 -21.18 0.14 -6.43
C LYS A 120 -20.80 1.26 -5.45
N GLU A 121 -20.81 2.52 -5.87
CA GLU A 121 -20.59 3.69 -5.01
C GLU A 121 -21.61 3.73 -3.86
N LYS A 122 -22.91 3.55 -4.15
CA LYS A 122 -23.97 3.50 -3.13
C LYS A 122 -23.78 2.32 -2.18
N GLN A 123 -23.45 1.15 -2.71
CA GLN A 123 -23.19 -0.06 -1.92
C GLN A 123 -21.97 0.11 -1.01
N ALA A 124 -20.88 0.69 -1.53
CA ALA A 124 -19.68 0.97 -0.76
C ALA A 124 -19.97 1.93 0.40
N LYS A 125 -20.78 2.98 0.17
CA LYS A 125 -21.21 3.90 1.24
C LYS A 125 -21.95 3.17 2.36
N VAL A 126 -22.91 2.31 2.03
CA VAL A 126 -23.67 1.54 3.02
C VAL A 126 -22.77 0.52 3.72
N PHE A 127 -21.85 -0.10 2.98
CA PHE A 127 -20.90 -1.06 3.53
C PHE A 127 -19.95 -0.41 4.54
N LEU A 128 -19.37 0.75 4.21
CA LEU A 128 -18.51 1.49 5.16
C LEU A 128 -19.27 1.84 6.44
N ALA A 129 -20.50 2.35 6.33
CA ALA A 129 -21.33 2.63 7.50
C ALA A 129 -21.65 1.37 8.33
N LEU A 130 -21.83 0.21 7.68
CA LEU A 130 -22.02 -1.06 8.37
C LEU A 130 -20.76 -1.47 9.14
N MET A 131 -19.58 -1.32 8.54
CA MET A 131 -18.30 -1.62 9.18
C MET A 131 -18.10 -0.74 10.42
N ASP A 132 -18.23 0.59 10.29
CA ASP A 132 -18.10 1.53 11.41
C ASP A 132 -19.09 1.19 12.54
N SER A 133 -20.34 0.87 12.20
CA SER A 133 -21.37 0.49 13.19
C SER A 133 -21.07 -0.83 13.90
N LEU A 134 -20.43 -1.79 13.21
CA LEU A 134 -20.00 -3.06 13.81
C LEU A 134 -18.87 -2.83 14.82
N GLU A 135 -17.88 -2.00 14.48
CA GLU A 135 -16.78 -1.64 15.38
C GLU A 135 -17.32 -0.95 16.63
N GLU A 136 -18.21 0.04 16.48
CA GLU A 136 -18.86 0.73 17.60
C GLU A 136 -19.63 -0.25 18.49
N LYS A 137 -20.41 -1.16 17.89
CA LYS A 137 -21.22 -2.13 18.63
C LYS A 137 -20.39 -3.18 19.38
N THR A 138 -19.26 -3.60 18.81
CA THR A 138 -18.42 -4.66 19.37
C THR A 138 -17.30 -4.14 20.26
N ASN A 139 -17.01 -2.84 20.20
CA ASN A 139 -15.88 -2.19 20.89
C ASN A 139 -14.54 -2.89 20.61
N ARG A 140 -14.41 -3.43 19.39
CA ARG A 140 -13.23 -4.13 18.87
C ARG A 140 -13.00 -3.63 17.46
N SER A 141 -11.74 -3.33 17.12
CA SER A 141 -11.39 -3.04 15.74
C SER A 141 -11.70 -4.25 14.87
N ILE A 142 -12.20 -4.04 13.65
CA ILE A 142 -12.54 -5.14 12.72
C ILE A 142 -11.30 -5.97 12.35
N ASN A 143 -10.12 -5.36 12.39
CA ASN A 143 -8.83 -6.03 12.21
C ASN A 143 -8.43 -6.89 13.43
N GLN A 144 -9.21 -6.89 14.51
CA GLN A 144 -8.97 -7.64 15.74
C GLN A 144 -9.91 -8.86 15.79
N ALA A 145 -9.47 -9.98 15.21
CA ALA A 145 -10.16 -11.25 15.33
C ALA A 145 -9.94 -11.88 16.72
N ASP A 146 -10.74 -12.87 17.10
CA ASP A 146 -10.56 -13.64 18.35
C ASP A 146 -9.18 -14.32 18.49
N ILE A 147 -8.35 -14.31 17.43
CA ILE A 147 -7.06 -14.98 17.31
C ILE A 147 -5.88 -13.96 17.26
N GLY A 148 -6.14 -12.64 17.26
CA GLY A 148 -5.11 -11.58 17.25
C GLY A 148 -5.42 -10.44 16.26
N ILE A 149 -4.49 -9.48 16.13
CA ILE A 149 -4.57 -8.43 15.11
C ILE A 149 -4.19 -9.07 13.76
N ILE A 150 -5.03 -8.84 12.75
CA ILE A 150 -4.69 -9.10 11.35
C ILE A 150 -3.77 -7.95 10.96
N GLU A 151 -2.46 -8.23 10.84
CA GLU A 151 -1.55 -7.22 10.30
C GLU A 151 -1.99 -6.84 8.88
N GLU A 152 -2.12 -5.55 8.61
CA GLU A 152 -2.34 -5.03 7.26
C GLU A 152 -1.02 -5.18 6.47
N LEU A 153 -0.95 -6.16 5.57
CA LEU A 153 0.31 -6.52 4.92
C LEU A 153 0.35 -6.15 3.43
N HIS A 154 1.34 -5.28 3.15
CA HIS A 154 2.06 -4.99 1.89
C HIS A 154 1.38 -5.38 0.57
N THR A 155 0.86 -4.36 -0.12
CA THR A 155 0.08 -4.43 -1.37
C THR A 155 0.92 -4.58 -2.65
N SER A 156 2.14 -5.12 -2.58
CA SER A 156 2.94 -5.43 -3.78
C SER A 156 2.65 -6.84 -4.33
N ALA A 157 1.87 -7.66 -3.61
CA ALA A 157 1.46 -8.97 -4.09
C ALA A 157 0.36 -8.85 -5.15
N THR A 158 0.67 -9.26 -6.38
CA THR A 158 -0.27 -9.37 -7.52
C THR A 158 -1.37 -10.43 -7.27
N MET A 159 -1.33 -11.13 -6.14
CA MET A 159 -2.30 -12.13 -5.69
C MET A 159 -2.57 -11.92 -4.19
N ILE A 160 -3.75 -11.40 -3.85
CA ILE A 160 -4.28 -11.39 -2.47
C ILE A 160 -4.86 -12.79 -2.24
N ASP A 161 -4.07 -13.70 -1.66
CA ASP A 161 -4.48 -15.06 -1.28
C ASP A 161 -4.45 -15.20 0.26
N ASP A 162 -5.12 -16.23 0.81
CA ASP A 162 -5.27 -16.60 2.24
C ASP A 162 -3.94 -16.68 3.03
N ARG A 163 -2.81 -16.57 2.34
CA ARG A 163 -1.44 -16.64 2.85
C ARG A 163 -1.05 -15.43 3.71
N TYR A 164 -1.74 -14.30 3.59
CA TYR A 164 -1.43 -13.07 4.34
C TYR A 164 -2.33 -12.82 5.54
N ASN A 165 -3.36 -13.66 5.77
CA ASN A 165 -4.19 -13.61 6.96
C ASN A 165 -3.45 -14.22 8.16
N ILE A 166 -2.32 -13.62 8.55
CA ILE A 166 -1.47 -14.07 9.66
C ILE A 166 -1.86 -13.26 10.90
N THR A 167 -2.33 -13.95 11.92
CA THR A 167 -2.59 -13.35 13.23
C THR A 167 -1.32 -13.27 14.07
N ASP A 168 -1.27 -12.35 15.04
CA ASP A 168 -0.14 -12.25 15.99
C ASP A 168 0.17 -13.59 16.67
N VAL A 169 -0.87 -14.34 17.05
CA VAL A 169 -0.72 -15.65 17.68
C VAL A 169 -0.09 -16.66 16.71
N GLU A 170 -0.48 -16.67 15.44
CA GLU A 170 0.15 -17.51 14.42
C GLU A 170 1.58 -17.09 14.10
N ARG A 171 1.85 -15.78 14.08
CA ARG A 171 3.19 -15.23 13.92
C ARG A 171 4.10 -15.70 15.05
N GLU A 172 3.73 -15.43 16.29
CA GLU A 172 4.54 -15.80 17.45
C GLU A 172 4.77 -17.31 17.54
N LYS A 173 3.73 -18.12 17.26
CA LYS A 173 3.87 -19.58 17.21
C LYS A 173 4.84 -20.01 16.11
N THR A 174 4.80 -19.36 14.96
CA THR A 174 5.69 -19.66 13.83
C THR A 174 7.12 -19.23 14.14
N ILE A 175 7.35 -18.03 14.67
CA ILE A 175 8.68 -17.56 15.08
C ILE A 175 9.27 -18.50 16.12
N ARG A 176 8.52 -18.84 17.19
CA ARG A 176 8.98 -19.79 18.22
C ARG A 176 9.32 -21.17 17.65
N ALA A 177 8.58 -21.63 16.64
CA ALA A 177 8.81 -22.93 16.02
C ALA A 177 10.04 -22.96 15.09
N TYR A 178 10.31 -21.88 14.36
CA TYR A 178 11.32 -21.87 13.30
C TYR A 178 12.56 -21.01 13.58
N MET A 179 12.53 -20.17 14.61
CA MET A 179 13.66 -19.30 15.01
C MET A 179 14.06 -19.57 16.47
N ASP A 180 15.30 -19.24 16.81
CA ASP A 180 15.81 -19.24 18.18
C ASP A 180 15.69 -17.86 18.83
N GLU A 181 16.06 -17.77 20.11
CA GLU A 181 16.01 -16.53 20.90
C GLU A 181 17.01 -15.47 20.42
N ASN A 182 18.00 -15.86 19.60
CA ASN A 182 19.02 -14.98 19.03
C ASN A 182 18.62 -14.48 17.62
N GLY A 183 17.47 -14.90 17.10
CA GLY A 183 17.00 -14.53 15.76
C GLY A 183 17.53 -15.42 14.63
N SER A 184 18.20 -16.54 14.94
CA SER A 184 18.67 -17.51 13.94
C SER A 184 17.55 -18.45 13.53
N VAL A 185 17.48 -18.81 12.25
CA VAL A 185 16.49 -19.74 11.70
C VAL A 185 16.96 -21.17 11.94
N LYS A 186 16.19 -21.96 12.70
CA LYS A 186 16.45 -23.38 12.94
C LYS A 186 16.18 -24.22 11.70
N GLN A 187 15.09 -23.91 11.00
CA GLN A 187 14.67 -24.60 9.78
C GLN A 187 13.89 -23.65 8.89
N PHE A 188 14.22 -23.59 7.60
CA PHE A 188 13.44 -22.79 6.67
C PHE A 188 12.08 -23.47 6.35
N PRO A 189 10.92 -22.80 6.55
CA PRO A 189 9.62 -23.44 6.37
C PRO A 189 9.32 -23.85 4.93
N ALA A 190 8.68 -25.00 4.71
CA ALA A 190 8.21 -25.40 3.37
C ALA A 190 6.89 -24.72 2.96
N LYS A 191 6.03 -24.36 3.93
CA LYS A 191 4.72 -23.75 3.67
C LYS A 191 4.86 -22.25 3.44
N GLU A 192 4.25 -21.78 2.35
CA GLU A 192 4.29 -20.37 1.88
C GLU A 192 3.92 -19.35 2.97
N LYS A 193 2.79 -19.53 3.67
CA LYS A 193 2.35 -18.65 4.78
C LYS A 193 3.40 -18.53 5.90
N LYS A 194 4.09 -19.64 6.23
CA LYS A 194 5.14 -19.65 7.26
C LYS A 194 6.44 -19.02 6.78
N LYS A 195 6.79 -19.19 5.50
CA LYS A 195 7.93 -18.51 4.89
C LYS A 195 7.77 -17.00 4.98
N ILE A 196 6.59 -16.46 4.66
CA ILE A 196 6.32 -15.02 4.73
C ILE A 196 6.58 -14.49 6.15
N ILE A 197 6.13 -15.21 7.19
CA ILE A 197 6.36 -14.82 8.59
C ILE A 197 7.85 -14.77 8.90
N VAL A 198 8.57 -15.85 8.59
CA VAL A 198 10.01 -15.95 8.90
C VAL A 198 10.81 -14.93 8.08
N LEU A 199 10.50 -14.75 6.79
CA LEU A 199 11.19 -13.79 5.93
C LEU A 199 10.96 -12.35 6.37
N ARG A 200 9.76 -12.00 6.85
CA ARG A 200 9.51 -10.68 7.43
C ARG A 200 10.38 -10.44 8.66
N GLU A 201 10.47 -11.42 9.55
CA GLU A 201 11.31 -11.29 10.75
C GLU A 201 12.79 -11.11 10.38
N ILE A 202 13.26 -11.84 9.36
CA ILE A 202 14.63 -11.69 8.84
C ILE A 202 14.85 -10.30 8.25
N ALA A 203 13.86 -9.76 7.52
CA ALA A 203 13.96 -8.45 6.87
C ALA A 203 14.21 -7.31 7.88
N ASN A 204 13.78 -7.46 9.14
CA ASN A 204 14.04 -6.49 10.22
C ASN A 204 15.54 -6.29 10.52
N ASN A 205 16.42 -7.19 10.06
CA ASN A 205 17.87 -7.05 10.21
C ASN A 205 18.48 -6.04 9.22
N PHE A 206 17.69 -5.53 8.27
CA PHE A 206 18.11 -4.57 7.27
C PHE A 206 17.42 -3.22 7.50
N LYS A 207 18.15 -2.13 7.29
CA LYS A 207 17.62 -0.77 7.47
C LYS A 207 16.87 -0.33 6.21
N PRO A 208 15.68 0.28 6.36
CA PRO A 208 15.00 0.96 5.26
C PRO A 208 15.90 2.04 4.64
N GLU A 209 15.73 2.26 3.33
CA GLU A 209 16.45 3.28 2.54
C GLU A 209 17.99 3.12 2.47
N GLN A 210 18.53 2.04 3.03
CA GLN A 210 19.94 1.70 2.91
C GLN A 210 20.19 0.76 1.72
N GLU A 211 21.24 1.06 0.97
CA GLU A 211 21.77 0.17 -0.05
C GLU A 211 22.79 -0.77 0.56
N TYR A 212 22.70 -2.04 0.18
CA TYR A 212 23.63 -3.10 0.58
C TYR A 212 24.26 -3.73 -0.64
N SER A 213 25.56 -4.00 -0.57
CA SER A 213 26.22 -4.89 -1.52
C SER A 213 25.85 -6.34 -1.26
N GLU A 214 26.02 -7.21 -2.27
CA GLU A 214 25.82 -8.65 -2.12
C GLU A 214 26.60 -9.24 -0.92
N VAL A 215 27.83 -8.76 -0.73
CA VAL A 215 28.72 -9.20 0.35
C VAL A 215 28.17 -8.81 1.72
N GLU A 216 27.60 -7.61 1.86
CA GLU A 216 27.00 -7.16 3.11
C GLU A 216 25.72 -7.93 3.42
N VAL A 217 24.88 -8.18 2.41
CA VAL A 217 23.68 -9.00 2.57
C VAL A 217 24.05 -10.40 3.03
N ASN A 218 25.03 -11.03 2.39
CA ASN A 218 25.47 -12.38 2.77
C ASN A 218 25.99 -12.42 4.20
N ARG A 219 26.82 -11.46 4.61
CA ARG A 219 27.35 -11.39 5.98
C ARG A 219 26.26 -11.26 7.05
N ILE A 220 25.18 -10.56 6.75
CA ILE A 220 24.03 -10.43 7.66
C ILE A 220 23.29 -11.78 7.72
N LEU A 221 22.98 -12.36 6.57
CA LEU A 221 22.19 -13.60 6.47
C LEU A 221 22.95 -14.84 6.96
N GLU A 222 24.27 -14.91 6.81
CA GLU A 222 25.12 -16.01 7.30
C GLU A 222 25.00 -16.19 8.82
N ARG A 223 24.71 -15.12 9.56
CA ARG A 223 24.49 -15.19 11.02
C ARG A 223 23.12 -15.75 11.38
N ILE A 224 22.21 -15.77 10.42
CA ILE A 224 20.80 -16.10 10.61
C ILE A 224 20.53 -17.52 10.13
N TYR A 225 21.13 -17.95 9.01
CA TYR A 225 20.94 -19.29 8.46
C TYR A 225 22.12 -19.71 7.58
N ASP A 226 22.55 -20.96 7.74
CA ASP A 226 23.68 -21.52 6.99
C ASP A 226 23.47 -21.47 5.47
N ASP A 227 22.24 -21.71 5.00
CA ASP A 227 21.87 -21.53 3.59
C ASP A 227 21.31 -20.11 3.35
N PHE A 228 22.17 -19.13 3.60
CA PHE A 228 21.86 -17.71 3.38
C PHE A 228 21.49 -17.39 1.93
N SER A 229 21.95 -18.21 0.97
CA SER A 229 21.64 -18.05 -0.45
C SER A 229 20.15 -18.29 -0.73
N THR A 230 19.56 -19.33 -0.13
CA THR A 230 18.12 -19.61 -0.23
C THR A 230 17.29 -18.49 0.39
N ILE A 231 17.70 -17.96 1.55
CA ILE A 231 17.00 -16.85 2.21
C ILE A 231 17.08 -15.58 1.37
N ARG A 232 18.25 -15.23 0.86
CA ARG A 232 18.43 -14.06 -0.01
C ARG A 232 17.54 -14.13 -1.25
N ARG A 233 17.47 -15.30 -1.88
CA ARG A 233 16.61 -15.52 -3.05
C ARG A 233 15.14 -15.38 -2.68
N ALA A 234 14.72 -15.94 -1.54
CA ALA A 234 13.36 -15.82 -1.04
C ALA A 234 13.00 -14.37 -0.64
N LEU A 235 13.91 -13.61 -0.03
CA LEU A 235 13.67 -12.18 0.27
C LEU A 235 13.35 -11.39 -1.01
N ILE A 236 13.98 -11.73 -2.13
CA ILE A 236 13.70 -11.13 -3.43
C ILE A 236 12.40 -11.64 -4.04
N GLU A 237 12.23 -12.97 -4.12
CA GLU A 237 11.05 -13.60 -4.73
C GLU A 237 9.74 -13.15 -4.07
N TYR A 238 9.75 -12.96 -2.74
CA TYR A 238 8.58 -12.54 -1.96
C TYR A 238 8.50 -11.01 -1.77
N GLY A 239 9.40 -10.25 -2.41
CA GLY A 239 9.31 -8.79 -2.49
C GLY A 239 9.68 -8.03 -1.21
N PHE A 240 10.39 -8.66 -0.28
CA PHE A 240 10.97 -7.99 0.90
C PHE A 240 12.27 -7.25 0.56
N MET A 241 12.93 -7.61 -0.53
CA MET A 241 14.17 -6.99 -0.98
C MET A 241 14.19 -6.90 -2.51
N ASP A 242 14.65 -5.77 -3.04
CA ASP A 242 14.99 -5.62 -4.46
C ASP A 242 16.48 -5.81 -4.67
N ARG A 243 16.84 -6.17 -5.91
CA ARG A 243 18.22 -6.11 -6.39
C ARG A 243 18.30 -5.44 -7.75
N SER A 244 19.43 -4.79 -7.99
CA SER A 244 19.89 -4.32 -9.30
C SER A 244 20.13 -5.50 -10.26
N ALA A 245 20.06 -5.24 -11.57
CA ALA A 245 20.19 -6.28 -12.61
C ALA A 245 21.59 -6.92 -12.64
N ASP A 246 22.61 -6.15 -12.27
CA ASP A 246 24.01 -6.56 -12.11
C ASP A 246 24.30 -7.15 -10.71
N CYS A 247 23.28 -7.25 -9.85
CA CYS A 247 23.38 -7.77 -8.47
C CYS A 247 24.37 -6.99 -7.58
N SER A 248 24.74 -5.77 -7.94
CA SER A 248 25.70 -4.96 -7.16
C SER A 248 25.05 -4.31 -5.95
N VAL A 249 23.78 -3.95 -6.08
CA VAL A 249 22.97 -3.23 -5.07
C VAL A 249 21.72 -4.03 -4.71
N TYR A 250 21.46 -4.13 -3.41
CA TYR A 250 20.28 -4.68 -2.76
C TYR A 250 19.61 -3.62 -1.89
N ARG A 251 18.28 -3.57 -1.87
CA ARG A 251 17.50 -2.58 -1.10
C ARG A 251 16.29 -3.24 -0.47
N VAL A 252 16.01 -2.94 0.80
CA VAL A 252 14.79 -3.43 1.46
C VAL A 252 13.58 -2.71 0.89
N ARG A 253 12.51 -3.45 0.62
CA ARG A 253 11.19 -2.91 0.32
C ARG A 253 10.39 -2.83 1.62
N GLY A 254 10.47 -1.69 2.30
CA GLY A 254 9.72 -1.40 3.52
C GLY A 254 8.35 -0.85 3.22
#